data_AF-A0A0C1H1H5-F1
#
_entry.id   AF-A0A0C1H1H5-F1
#
_cell.length_a   1.000
_cell.length_b   1.000
_cell.length_c   1.000
_cell.angle_alpha   90.00
_cell.angle_beta   90.00
_cell.angle_gamma   90.00
#
_symmetry.space_group_name_H-M   'P 1'
#
loop_
_entity.id
_entity.type
_entity.pdbx_description
1 polymer ?
#
loop_
_entity_poly.entity_id
_entity_poly.type
_entity_poly.pdbx_seq_one_letter_code
_entity_poly.pdbx_strand_id
1 'polypeptide(L)'
;MNRFVEWLIYVVMWWRFTRVRDEVLRRYARIYWRTVDGLIKFGLAGTLVFLSLALAFSLDDTCSYWGRCEMRLVAFLDAPANEAGDTLAGLAGALAFLWLIVTVTLQGKELSAQRNELRLTRRESAKMAAALEAQADVFIDEKKQRDETRAKRHLDELLAGLVDQLKTEPNSGATWLRRSRTNKEFRQENFLEVFHHNPLSDRNLDQEIKIQAARPIAFLEEFKLLKQDRLVSGRSQYNWYFAGLSEQVDRIWDLHDRLADDQKERLRNLRLELFSSGLELMLSNEELWIKAEKNLEAAE
;
A
#
# COMPACT_ATOMS: atom_id res chain seq x y z
N MET A 1 40.20 -19.18 -18.32
CA MET A 1 41.19 -19.46 -19.39
C MET A 1 41.67 -18.11 -19.91
N ASN A 2 42.98 -17.86 -19.84
CA ASN A 2 43.54 -16.50 -19.81
C ASN A 2 43.47 -15.87 -21.21
N ARG A 3 42.70 -14.79 -21.40
CA ARG A 3 42.55 -14.07 -22.70
C ARG A 3 43.89 -13.65 -23.31
N PHE A 4 44.93 -13.57 -22.47
CA PHE A 4 46.30 -13.34 -22.89
C PHE A 4 46.89 -14.49 -23.73
N VAL A 5 46.59 -15.75 -23.41
CA VAL A 5 47.06 -16.94 -24.17
C VAL A 5 46.37 -17.02 -25.53
N GLU A 6 45.07 -16.68 -25.60
CA GLU A 6 44.36 -16.56 -26.88
C GLU A 6 44.95 -15.43 -27.74
N TRP A 7 45.29 -14.29 -27.15
CA TRP A 7 45.95 -13.20 -27.85
C TRP A 7 47.33 -13.60 -28.39
N LEU A 8 48.13 -14.35 -27.60
CA LEU A 8 49.47 -14.81 -27.99
C LEU A 8 49.42 -15.84 -29.14
N ILE A 9 48.45 -16.77 -29.11
CA ILE A 9 48.19 -17.71 -30.23
C ILE A 9 47.76 -16.94 -31.48
N TYR A 10 46.93 -15.90 -31.34
CA TYR A 10 46.55 -15.04 -32.45
C TYR A 10 47.75 -14.28 -33.05
N VAL A 11 48.67 -13.78 -32.23
CA VAL A 11 49.88 -13.08 -32.69
C VAL A 11 50.84 -14.03 -33.42
N VAL A 12 50.98 -15.27 -32.95
CA VAL A 12 51.82 -16.29 -33.61
C VAL A 12 51.19 -16.80 -34.92
N MET A 13 49.85 -17.01 -34.95
CA MET A 13 49.15 -17.32 -36.20
C MET A 13 49.15 -16.14 -37.19
N TRP A 14 49.14 -14.91 -36.68
CA TRP A 14 49.20 -13.68 -37.48
C TRP A 14 50.51 -13.55 -38.25
N TRP A 15 51.65 -13.92 -37.65
CA TRP A 15 52.95 -13.87 -38.32
C TRP A 15 53.10 -14.91 -39.45
N ARG A 16 52.34 -16.02 -39.39
CA ARG A 16 52.46 -17.14 -40.35
C ARG A 16 51.51 -17.05 -41.56
N PHE A 17 50.57 -16.09 -41.59
CA PHE A 17 49.47 -16.06 -42.57
C PHE A 17 49.29 -14.70 -43.28
N THR A 18 50.39 -14.05 -43.65
CA THR A 18 50.37 -12.72 -44.28
C THR A 18 50.32 -12.81 -45.81
N ARG A 19 49.12 -12.65 -46.39
CA ARG A 19 48.93 -11.79 -47.59
C ARG A 19 47.49 -11.44 -47.94
N VAL A 20 46.47 -12.21 -47.54
CA VAL A 20 45.08 -12.00 -48.02
C VAL A 20 44.10 -11.49 -46.94
N ARG A 21 44.48 -11.48 -45.65
CA ARG A 21 43.57 -11.13 -44.53
C ARG A 21 43.82 -9.77 -43.85
N ASP A 22 44.59 -8.90 -44.47
CA ASP A 22 45.09 -7.68 -43.84
C ASP A 22 44.04 -6.58 -43.66
N GLU A 23 43.10 -6.40 -44.59
CA GLU A 23 42.17 -5.25 -44.52
C GLU A 23 41.13 -5.38 -43.41
N VAL A 24 40.58 -6.58 -43.23
CA VAL A 24 39.57 -6.86 -42.20
C VAL A 24 40.19 -6.72 -40.81
N LEU A 25 41.38 -7.28 -40.61
CA LEU A 25 42.10 -7.16 -39.34
C LEU A 25 42.51 -5.71 -39.04
N ARG A 26 42.97 -4.94 -40.04
CA ARG A 26 43.25 -3.51 -39.86
C ARG A 26 42.00 -2.69 -39.53
N ARG A 27 40.80 -3.09 -39.97
CA ARG A 27 39.53 -2.45 -39.57
C ARG A 27 39.20 -2.79 -38.12
N TYR A 28 39.26 -4.06 -37.72
CA TYR A 28 39.00 -4.47 -36.33
C TYR A 28 40.00 -3.85 -35.35
N ALA A 29 41.29 -3.85 -35.68
CA ALA A 29 42.32 -3.23 -34.84
C ALA A 29 42.10 -1.73 -34.68
N ARG A 30 41.67 -1.01 -35.74
CA ARG A 30 41.33 0.42 -35.64
C ARG A 30 40.10 0.68 -34.78
N ILE A 31 39.06 -0.14 -34.89
CA ILE A 31 37.85 -0.02 -34.07
C ILE A 31 38.20 -0.28 -32.60
N TYR A 32 38.90 -1.38 -32.32
CA TYR A 32 39.34 -1.72 -30.97
C TYR A 32 40.26 -0.64 -30.39
N TRP A 33 41.22 -0.12 -31.16
CA TRP A 33 42.09 0.95 -30.69
C TRP A 33 41.32 2.23 -30.37
N ARG A 34 40.22 2.53 -31.08
CA ARG A 34 39.36 3.69 -30.73
C ARG A 34 38.66 3.49 -29.39
N THR A 35 38.31 2.26 -29.01
CA THR A 35 37.59 1.96 -27.76
C THR A 35 38.51 1.80 -26.54
N VAL A 36 39.81 1.55 -26.72
CA VAL A 36 40.76 1.42 -25.60
C VAL A 36 40.93 2.77 -24.87
N ASP A 37 40.91 2.73 -23.52
CA ASP A 37 41.07 3.91 -22.66
C ASP A 37 42.39 4.64 -22.94
N GLY A 38 42.36 5.98 -22.86
CA GLY A 38 43.53 6.83 -23.07
C GLY A 38 44.71 6.45 -22.18
N LEU A 39 44.48 5.95 -20.96
CA LEU A 39 45.52 5.52 -20.03
C LEU A 39 46.27 4.27 -20.50
N ILE A 40 45.56 3.32 -21.12
CA ILE A 40 46.20 2.12 -21.68
C ILE A 40 47.05 2.51 -22.89
N LYS A 41 46.55 3.43 -23.73
CA LYS A 41 47.34 4.00 -24.84
C LYS A 41 48.59 4.71 -24.33
N PHE A 42 48.46 5.48 -23.25
CA PHE A 42 49.58 6.14 -22.59
C PHE A 42 50.59 5.12 -22.05
N GLY A 43 50.15 4.06 -21.37
CA GLY A 43 51.03 2.99 -20.89
C GLY A 43 51.78 2.27 -22.01
N LEU A 44 51.08 1.97 -23.11
CA LEU A 44 51.69 1.36 -24.30
C LEU A 44 52.69 2.31 -24.99
N ALA A 45 52.33 3.58 -25.17
CA ALA A 45 53.22 4.59 -25.73
C ALA A 45 54.46 4.80 -24.83
N GLY A 46 54.27 4.90 -23.52
CA GLY A 46 55.35 5.02 -22.54
C GLY A 46 56.29 3.81 -22.55
N THR A 47 55.74 2.60 -22.65
CA THR A 47 56.52 1.36 -22.80
C THR A 47 57.35 1.38 -24.09
N LEU A 48 56.74 1.79 -25.22
CA LEU A 48 57.43 1.86 -26.50
C LEU A 48 58.54 2.92 -26.52
N VAL A 49 58.30 4.09 -25.92
CA VAL A 49 59.31 5.14 -25.77
C VAL A 49 60.45 4.66 -24.88
N PHE A 50 60.13 4.04 -23.74
CA PHE A 50 61.13 3.51 -22.81
C PHE A 50 62.00 2.43 -23.46
N LEU A 51 61.40 1.46 -24.15
CA LEU A 51 62.13 0.40 -24.85
C LEU A 51 62.96 0.95 -26.02
N SER A 52 62.42 1.90 -26.79
CA SER A 52 63.18 2.57 -27.86
C SER A 52 64.41 3.30 -27.32
N LEU A 53 64.27 3.97 -26.17
CA LEU A 53 65.36 4.69 -25.50
C LEU A 53 66.39 3.72 -24.91
N ALA A 54 65.95 2.63 -24.27
CA ALA A 54 66.84 1.57 -23.79
C ALA A 54 67.63 0.92 -24.93
N LEU A 55 66.97 0.66 -26.06
CA LEU A 55 67.61 0.13 -27.25
C LEU A 55 68.63 1.13 -27.83
N ALA A 56 68.27 2.42 -27.94
CA ALA A 56 69.19 3.46 -28.39
C ALA A 56 70.45 3.51 -27.52
N PHE A 57 70.31 3.51 -26.19
CA PHE A 57 71.45 3.47 -25.26
C PHE A 57 72.27 2.17 -25.32
N SER A 58 71.67 1.07 -25.79
CA SER A 58 72.36 -0.21 -25.98
C SER A 58 73.19 -0.25 -27.26
N LEU A 59 72.92 0.64 -28.21
CA LEU A 59 73.67 0.77 -29.46
C LEU A 59 74.88 1.71 -29.34
N ASP A 60 75.01 2.44 -28.23
CA ASP A 60 76.20 3.26 -27.97
C ASP A 60 77.44 2.39 -27.70
N ASP A 61 78.61 2.85 -28.16
CA ASP A 61 79.88 2.19 -27.90
C ASP A 61 80.35 2.44 -26.46
N THR A 62 80.93 1.42 -25.84
CA THR A 62 81.64 1.53 -24.57
C THR A 62 83.10 1.16 -24.78
N CYS A 63 84.02 2.05 -24.36
CA CYS A 63 85.44 1.82 -24.47
C CYS A 63 86.00 1.37 -23.11
N SER A 64 86.68 0.22 -23.12
CA SER A 64 87.40 -0.30 -21.96
C SER A 64 88.68 0.51 -21.68
N TYR A 65 89.24 0.36 -20.47
CA TYR A 65 90.50 0.99 -20.07
C TYR A 65 91.69 0.63 -21.00
N TRP A 66 91.60 -0.50 -21.71
CA TRP A 66 92.63 -0.99 -22.64
C TRP A 66 92.46 -0.47 -24.08
N GLY A 67 91.54 0.48 -24.32
CA GLY A 67 91.34 1.10 -25.63
C GLY A 67 90.56 0.27 -26.64
N ARG A 68 89.97 -0.87 -26.23
CA ARG A 68 88.99 -1.60 -27.05
C ARG A 68 87.61 -1.00 -26.84
N CYS A 69 86.99 -0.55 -27.93
CA CYS A 69 85.61 -0.08 -27.96
C CYS A 69 84.74 -1.16 -28.59
N GLU A 70 83.68 -1.53 -27.87
CA GLU A 70 82.70 -2.52 -28.31
C GLU A 70 81.29 -1.95 -28.09
N MET A 71 80.33 -2.35 -28.91
CA MET A 71 78.93 -1.94 -28.73
C MET A 71 78.40 -2.51 -27.40
N ARG A 72 77.69 -1.70 -26.61
CA ARG A 72 77.13 -2.13 -25.31
C ARG A 72 76.25 -3.38 -25.40
N LEU A 73 75.54 -3.56 -26.52
CA LEU A 73 74.74 -4.74 -26.77
C LEU A 73 75.57 -6.02 -26.87
N VAL A 74 76.75 -5.95 -27.52
CA VAL A 74 77.68 -7.09 -27.64
C VAL A 74 78.26 -7.41 -26.26
N ALA A 75 78.70 -6.38 -25.54
CA ALA A 75 79.18 -6.52 -24.17
C ALA A 75 78.11 -7.11 -23.23
N PHE A 76 76.84 -6.76 -23.40
CA PHE A 76 75.73 -7.34 -22.62
C PHE A 76 75.48 -8.82 -22.96
N LEU A 77 75.61 -9.22 -24.23
CA LEU A 77 75.44 -10.62 -24.65
C LEU A 77 76.57 -11.52 -24.15
N ASP A 78 77.78 -10.97 -24.05
CA ASP A 78 78.96 -11.68 -23.53
C ASP A 78 79.10 -11.58 -21.99
N ALA A 79 78.24 -10.78 -21.32
CA ALA A 79 78.31 -10.57 -19.88
C ALA A 79 77.97 -11.84 -19.09
N PRO A 80 78.56 -12.01 -17.88
CA PRO A 80 78.15 -13.05 -16.95
C PRO A 80 76.65 -12.97 -16.65
N ALA A 81 76.00 -14.11 -16.47
CA ALA A 81 74.55 -14.19 -16.27
C ALA A 81 74.01 -13.29 -15.14
N ASN A 82 74.81 -13.04 -14.09
CA ASN A 82 74.42 -12.16 -12.98
C ASN A 82 74.30 -10.70 -13.43
N GLU A 83 75.27 -10.18 -14.18
CA GLU A 83 75.29 -8.78 -14.63
C GLU A 83 74.21 -8.51 -15.70
N ALA A 84 73.98 -9.48 -16.59
CA ALA A 84 72.87 -9.44 -17.52
C ALA A 84 71.52 -9.46 -16.79
N GLY A 85 71.42 -10.25 -15.73
CA GLY A 85 70.26 -10.32 -14.84
C GLY A 85 69.95 -8.99 -14.17
N ASP A 86 70.96 -8.33 -13.59
CA ASP A 86 70.80 -7.03 -12.91
C ASP A 86 70.27 -5.94 -13.85
N THR A 87 70.78 -5.90 -15.09
CA THR A 87 70.33 -4.94 -16.10
C THR A 87 68.88 -5.21 -16.54
N LEU A 88 68.53 -6.47 -16.81
CA LEU A 88 67.16 -6.84 -17.16
C LEU A 88 66.18 -6.60 -16.01
N ALA A 89 66.60 -6.86 -14.77
CA ALA A 89 65.80 -6.59 -13.58
C ALA A 89 65.51 -5.09 -13.44
N GLY A 90 66.48 -4.23 -13.70
CA GLY A 90 66.30 -2.78 -13.72
C GLY A 90 65.26 -2.32 -14.76
N LEU A 91 65.36 -2.81 -16.00
CA LEU A 91 64.40 -2.49 -17.07
C LEU A 91 63.00 -3.01 -16.75
N ALA A 92 62.89 -4.25 -16.27
CA ALA A 92 61.63 -4.85 -15.86
C ALA A 92 60.97 -4.10 -14.70
N GLY A 93 61.77 -3.64 -13.71
CA GLY A 93 61.31 -2.85 -12.58
C GLY A 93 60.69 -1.51 -13.02
N ALA A 94 61.36 -0.78 -13.91
CA ALA A 94 60.84 0.49 -14.43
C ALA A 94 59.53 0.30 -15.22
N LEU A 95 59.46 -0.74 -16.06
CA LEU A 95 58.23 -1.08 -16.79
C LEU A 95 57.09 -1.50 -15.86
N ALA A 96 57.38 -2.32 -14.85
CA ALA A 96 56.39 -2.71 -13.85
C ALA A 96 55.83 -1.49 -13.12
N PHE A 97 56.68 -0.53 -12.75
CA PHE A 97 56.26 0.71 -12.11
C PHE A 97 55.36 1.57 -13.01
N LEU A 98 55.69 1.71 -14.30
CA LEU A 98 54.83 2.41 -15.26
C LEU A 98 53.43 1.80 -15.32
N TRP A 99 53.34 0.48 -15.42
CA TRP A 99 52.05 -0.22 -15.46
C TRP A 99 51.29 -0.17 -14.13
N LEU A 100 51.98 -0.10 -12.99
CA LEU A 100 51.36 0.14 -11.69
C LEU A 100 50.63 1.50 -11.67
N ILE A 101 51.26 2.57 -12.16
CA ILE A 101 50.61 3.89 -12.24
C ILE A 101 49.37 3.84 -13.14
N VAL A 102 49.47 3.20 -14.31
CA VAL A 102 48.36 3.07 -15.26
C VAL A 102 47.18 2.32 -14.62
N THR A 103 47.45 1.21 -13.94
CA THR A 103 46.41 0.37 -13.32
C THR A 103 45.74 1.07 -12.13
N VAL A 104 46.49 1.72 -11.25
CA VAL A 104 45.92 2.50 -10.12
C VAL A 104 45.06 3.67 -10.62
N THR A 105 45.51 4.36 -11.68
CA THR A 105 44.73 5.46 -12.25
C THR A 105 43.44 4.96 -12.89
N LEU A 106 43.48 3.80 -13.56
CA LEU A 106 42.31 3.17 -14.15
C LEU A 106 41.31 2.74 -13.07
N GLN A 107 41.79 2.09 -12.01
CA GLN A 107 40.97 1.74 -10.84
C GLN A 107 40.33 2.97 -10.17
N GLY A 108 41.07 4.09 -10.09
CA GLY A 108 40.55 5.35 -9.55
C GLY A 108 39.38 5.92 -10.36
N LYS A 109 39.42 5.81 -11.69
CA LYS A 109 38.31 6.22 -12.57
C LYS A 109 37.07 5.35 -12.36
N GLU A 110 37.26 4.02 -12.28
CA GLU A 110 36.15 3.07 -12.06
C GLU A 110 35.44 3.34 -10.73
N LEU A 111 36.21 3.56 -9.66
CA LEU A 111 35.64 3.90 -8.34
C LEU A 111 34.89 5.23 -8.34
N SER A 112 35.37 6.24 -9.07
CA SER A 112 34.68 7.51 -9.22
C SER A 112 33.34 7.36 -9.96
N ALA A 113 33.33 6.57 -11.05
CA ALA A 113 32.12 6.26 -11.79
C ALA A 113 31.09 5.51 -10.92
N GLN A 114 31.54 4.48 -10.18
CA GLN A 114 30.68 3.73 -9.25
C GLN A 114 30.10 4.62 -8.14
N ARG A 115 30.86 5.58 -7.61
CA ARG A 115 30.35 6.53 -6.60
C ARG A 115 29.25 7.43 -7.17
N ASN A 116 29.41 7.88 -8.41
CA ASN A 116 28.41 8.70 -9.08
C ASN A 116 27.13 7.89 -9.35
N GLU A 117 27.27 6.64 -9.79
CA GLU A 117 26.15 5.71 -9.97
C GLU A 117 25.42 5.48 -8.66
N LEU A 118 26.12 5.12 -7.57
CA LEU A 118 25.52 4.94 -6.24
C LEU A 118 24.81 6.21 -5.74
N ARG A 119 25.36 7.40 -6.01
CA ARG A 119 24.70 8.66 -5.66
C ARG A 119 23.41 8.87 -6.43
N LEU A 120 23.37 8.49 -7.71
CA LEU A 120 22.17 8.57 -8.53
C LEU A 120 21.13 7.55 -8.07
N THR A 121 21.53 6.30 -7.82
CA THR A 121 20.65 5.25 -7.29
C THR A 121 20.02 5.64 -5.96
N ARG A 122 20.78 6.26 -5.04
CA ARG A 122 20.24 6.77 -3.77
C ARG A 122 19.17 7.85 -3.98
N ARG A 123 19.37 8.75 -4.95
CA ARG A 123 18.38 9.79 -5.28
C ARG A 123 17.10 9.19 -5.85
N GLU A 124 17.22 8.24 -6.77
CA GLU A 124 16.04 7.58 -7.35
C GLU A 124 15.32 6.72 -6.30
N SER A 125 16.05 6.01 -5.45
CA SER A 125 15.47 5.26 -4.32
C SER A 125 14.72 6.17 -3.34
N ALA A 126 15.24 7.36 -3.03
CA ALA A 126 14.55 8.33 -2.19
C ALA A 126 13.25 8.86 -2.84
N LYS A 127 13.25 9.09 -4.16
CA LYS A 127 12.03 9.47 -4.90
C LYS A 127 11.00 8.34 -4.90
N MET A 128 11.44 7.09 -5.08
CA MET A 128 10.55 5.92 -5.02
C MET A 128 9.94 5.77 -3.63
N ALA A 129 10.72 5.96 -2.56
CA ALA A 129 10.21 5.94 -1.19
C ALA A 129 9.14 7.02 -0.96
N ALA A 130 9.39 8.26 -1.39
CA ALA A 130 8.41 9.35 -1.28
C ALA A 130 7.12 9.07 -2.09
N ALA A 131 7.25 8.47 -3.28
CA ALA A 131 6.09 8.10 -4.08
C ALA A 131 5.26 6.98 -3.44
N LEU A 132 5.91 6.01 -2.79
CA LEU A 132 5.22 4.94 -2.05
C LEU A 132 4.51 5.46 -0.80
N GLU A 133 5.12 6.41 -0.09
CA GLU A 133 4.48 7.09 1.05
C GLU A 133 3.21 7.82 0.62
N ALA A 134 3.29 8.61 -0.46
CA ALA A 134 2.13 9.31 -1.00
C ALA A 134 1.01 8.34 -1.47
N GLN A 135 1.36 7.16 -2.00
CA GLN A 135 0.38 6.13 -2.36
C GLN A 135 -0.25 5.47 -1.12
N ALA A 136 0.51 5.30 -0.04
CA ALA A 136 -0.01 4.72 1.20
C ALA A 136 -1.08 5.63 1.82
N ASP A 137 -0.88 6.94 1.81
CA ASP A 137 -1.86 7.92 2.31
C ASP A 137 -3.18 7.85 1.52
N VAL A 138 -3.10 7.83 0.19
CA VAL A 138 -4.28 7.67 -0.68
C VAL A 138 -5.02 6.36 -0.39
N PHE A 139 -4.29 5.28 -0.13
CA PHE A 139 -4.89 3.99 0.17
C PHE A 139 -5.60 3.98 1.54
N ILE A 140 -5.05 4.66 2.54
CA ILE A 140 -5.70 4.81 3.86
C ILE A 140 -7.02 5.58 3.71
N ASP A 141 -7.00 6.68 2.97
CA ASP A 141 -8.19 7.49 2.71
C ASP A 141 -9.25 6.71 1.92
N GLU A 142 -8.86 6.02 0.86
CA GLU A 142 -9.79 5.18 0.08
C GLU A 142 -10.39 4.05 0.92
N LYS A 143 -9.58 3.42 1.78
CA LYS A 143 -10.05 2.39 2.70
C LYS A 143 -11.09 2.95 3.67
N LYS A 144 -10.81 4.12 4.26
CA LYS A 144 -11.75 4.81 5.14
C LYS A 144 -13.07 5.11 4.43
N GLN A 145 -13.02 5.67 3.22
CA GLN A 145 -14.21 5.96 2.42
C GLN A 145 -15.02 4.71 2.07
N ARG A 146 -14.35 3.59 1.76
CA ARG A 146 -15.02 2.31 1.48
C ARG A 146 -15.70 1.75 2.71
N ASP A 147 -15.07 1.84 3.88
CA ASP A 147 -15.64 1.36 5.13
C ASP A 147 -16.83 2.23 5.58
N GLU A 148 -16.74 3.55 5.44
CA GLU A 148 -17.86 4.49 5.64
C GLU A 148 -19.03 4.20 4.68
N THR A 149 -18.74 3.96 3.39
CA THR A 149 -19.77 3.62 2.39
C THR A 149 -20.47 2.30 2.71
N ARG A 150 -19.72 1.29 3.16
CA ARG A 150 -20.28 0.00 3.59
C ARG A 150 -21.15 0.16 4.83
N ALA A 151 -20.66 0.90 5.83
CA ALA A 151 -21.40 1.19 7.05
C ALA A 151 -22.70 1.94 6.74
N LYS A 152 -22.66 2.92 5.83
CA LYS A 152 -23.86 3.63 5.35
C LYS A 152 -24.87 2.70 4.70
N ARG A 153 -24.45 1.84 3.76
CA ARG A 153 -25.38 0.88 3.13
C ARG A 153 -26.01 -0.05 4.16
N HIS A 154 -25.20 -0.53 5.10
CA HIS A 154 -25.69 -1.41 6.15
C HIS A 154 -26.68 -0.70 7.09
N LEU A 155 -26.41 0.57 7.41
CA LEU A 155 -27.36 1.42 8.12
C LEU A 155 -28.67 1.57 7.34
N ASP A 156 -28.61 1.90 6.04
CA ASP A 156 -29.79 2.06 5.20
C ASP A 156 -30.62 0.76 5.13
N GLU A 157 -29.96 -0.40 5.05
CA GLU A 157 -30.60 -1.72 5.10
C GLU A 157 -31.29 -1.96 6.45
N LEU A 158 -30.64 -1.65 7.57
CA LEU A 158 -31.23 -1.81 8.91
C LEU A 158 -32.40 -0.85 9.14
N LEU A 159 -32.29 0.41 8.71
CA LEU A 159 -33.35 1.40 8.79
C LEU A 159 -34.55 1.00 7.91
N ALA A 160 -34.29 0.48 6.71
CA ALA A 160 -35.33 -0.04 5.83
C ALA A 160 -36.03 -1.26 6.46
N GLY A 161 -35.26 -2.19 7.03
CA GLY A 161 -35.81 -3.32 7.78
C GLY A 161 -36.64 -2.89 8.99
N LEU A 162 -36.23 -1.82 9.68
CA LEU A 162 -36.96 -1.30 10.84
C LEU A 162 -38.30 -0.73 10.42
N VAL A 163 -38.31 0.05 9.33
CA VAL A 163 -39.55 0.57 8.75
C VAL A 163 -40.43 -0.55 8.21
N ASP A 164 -39.85 -1.59 7.61
CA ASP A 164 -40.60 -2.75 7.16
C ASP A 164 -41.23 -3.49 8.34
N GLN A 165 -40.51 -3.73 9.43
CA GLN A 165 -41.05 -4.35 10.65
C GLN A 165 -42.11 -3.47 11.35
N LEU A 166 -41.98 -2.14 11.28
CA LEU A 166 -43.02 -1.21 11.74
C LEU A 166 -44.29 -1.28 10.87
N LYS A 167 -44.18 -1.66 9.59
CA LYS A 167 -45.28 -1.74 8.62
C LYS A 167 -45.93 -3.11 8.50
N THR A 168 -45.11 -4.16 8.51
CA THR A 168 -45.52 -5.55 8.27
C THR A 168 -46.19 -6.16 9.47
N GLU A 169 -46.01 -5.60 10.66
CA GLU A 169 -46.79 -6.02 11.81
C GLU A 169 -48.28 -5.80 11.50
N PRO A 170 -49.06 -6.88 11.33
CA PRO A 170 -50.36 -6.82 10.72
C PRO A 170 -51.33 -6.16 11.69
N ASN A 171 -52.35 -5.45 11.15
CA ASN A 171 -53.63 -4.93 11.70
C ASN A 171 -54.16 -5.52 13.05
N SER A 172 -53.32 -5.76 14.04
CA SER A 172 -53.52 -6.64 15.19
C SER A 172 -52.54 -6.39 16.34
N GLY A 173 -51.53 -5.51 16.21
CA GLY A 173 -50.35 -5.50 17.10
C GLY A 173 -50.42 -4.74 18.44
N ALA A 174 -51.28 -3.73 18.59
CA ALA A 174 -51.49 -3.04 19.86
C ALA A 174 -52.75 -2.18 19.77
N THR A 175 -53.82 -2.73 19.21
CA THR A 175 -55.08 -1.98 19.13
C THR A 175 -55.73 -2.00 20.50
N TRP A 176 -55.47 -0.94 21.27
CA TRP A 176 -56.09 -0.75 22.57
C TRP A 176 -57.52 -0.27 22.37
N LEU A 177 -58.48 -1.09 22.80
CA LEU A 177 -59.89 -0.78 22.68
C LEU A 177 -60.38 -0.10 23.96
N ARG A 178 -61.03 1.06 23.80
CA ARG A 178 -61.71 1.75 24.88
C ARG A 178 -63.16 1.29 24.97
N ARG A 179 -63.56 0.76 26.13
CA ARG A 179 -64.96 0.36 26.39
C ARG A 179 -65.88 1.59 26.56
N SER A 180 -66.93 1.69 25.74
CA SER A 180 -67.97 2.72 25.90
C SER A 180 -68.95 2.37 27.02
N ARG A 181 -69.49 3.39 27.70
CA ARG A 181 -70.28 3.23 28.94
C ARG A 181 -71.77 2.94 28.69
N THR A 182 -72.24 3.07 27.45
CA THR A 182 -73.66 3.29 27.15
C THR A 182 -74.35 2.20 26.34
N ASN A 183 -73.67 1.13 25.91
CA ASN A 183 -74.33 0.04 25.19
C ASN A 183 -73.75 -1.34 25.54
N LYS A 184 -74.62 -2.35 25.55
CA LYS A 184 -74.24 -3.78 25.67
C LYS A 184 -73.46 -4.29 24.44
N GLU A 185 -73.33 -3.47 23.40
CA GLU A 185 -72.52 -3.75 22.22
C GLU A 185 -71.17 -3.05 22.35
N PHE A 186 -70.09 -3.81 22.18
CA PHE A 186 -68.73 -3.27 22.05
C PHE A 186 -68.65 -2.41 20.79
N ARG A 187 -68.92 -1.10 20.91
CA ARG A 187 -68.54 -0.13 19.89
C ARG A 187 -67.08 0.24 20.10
N GLN A 188 -66.26 -0.04 19.10
CA GLN A 188 -64.88 0.44 19.00
C GLN A 188 -64.92 1.97 18.78
N GLU A 189 -64.96 2.75 19.87
CA GLU A 189 -65.15 4.21 19.74
C GLU A 189 -63.82 4.98 19.69
N ASN A 190 -62.67 4.41 20.09
CA ASN A 190 -61.35 5.01 19.93
C ASN A 190 -60.26 3.93 19.95
N PHE A 191 -59.30 4.02 19.02
CA PHE A 191 -58.10 3.20 18.99
C PHE A 191 -56.91 4.03 19.47
N LEU A 192 -56.19 3.52 20.48
CA LEU A 192 -54.85 4.02 20.79
C LEU A 192 -53.86 3.15 20.03
N GLU A 193 -53.32 3.67 18.93
CA GLU A 193 -52.29 2.98 18.15
C GLU A 193 -50.91 3.39 18.65
N VAL A 194 -50.08 2.41 19.01
CA VAL A 194 -48.66 2.65 19.33
C VAL A 194 -47.90 3.10 18.07
N PHE A 195 -48.29 2.62 16.90
CA PHE A 195 -47.68 2.93 15.61
C PHE A 195 -48.76 3.27 14.58
N HIS A 196 -48.51 4.27 13.73
CA HIS A 196 -49.48 4.69 12.72
C HIS A 196 -49.43 3.76 11.52
N HIS A 197 -50.53 3.07 11.23
CA HIS A 197 -50.74 2.33 9.97
C HIS A 197 -51.30 3.28 8.92
N ASN A 198 -50.49 4.24 8.45
CA ASN A 198 -50.89 5.05 7.30
C ASN A 198 -50.39 4.40 6.01
N PRO A 199 -51.27 3.80 5.16
CA PRO A 199 -50.86 3.17 3.93
C PRO A 199 -50.30 4.21 2.97
N LEU A 200 -48.98 4.16 2.80
CA LEU A 200 -48.23 4.77 1.70
C LEU A 200 -48.43 6.28 1.54
N SER A 201 -47.66 7.04 2.32
CA SER A 201 -47.15 8.31 1.82
C SER A 201 -45.77 8.10 1.21
N ASP A 202 -45.46 8.79 0.11
CA ASP A 202 -44.13 8.89 -0.56
C ASP A 202 -43.06 9.56 0.34
N ARG A 203 -43.19 9.44 1.66
CA ARG A 203 -42.26 10.02 2.62
C ARG A 203 -40.90 9.34 2.52
N ASN A 204 -39.85 10.16 2.61
CA ASN A 204 -38.49 9.67 2.80
C ASN A 204 -38.45 8.81 4.09
N LEU A 205 -37.73 7.69 4.03
CA LEU A 205 -37.47 6.74 5.13
C LEU A 205 -37.25 7.45 6.48
N ASP A 206 -36.45 8.51 6.49
CA ASP A 206 -36.11 9.26 7.70
C ASP A 206 -37.30 9.95 8.36
N GLN A 207 -38.24 10.47 7.55
CA GLN A 207 -39.44 11.11 8.08
C GLN A 207 -40.38 10.09 8.69
N GLU A 208 -40.49 8.92 8.07
CA GLU A 208 -41.32 7.83 8.59
C GLU A 208 -40.79 7.37 9.95
N ILE A 209 -39.48 7.12 10.04
CA ILE A 209 -38.83 6.75 11.31
C ILE A 209 -39.05 7.83 12.38
N LYS A 210 -38.87 9.11 12.07
CA LYS A 210 -39.09 10.19 13.07
C LYS A 210 -40.51 10.22 13.61
N ILE A 211 -41.49 9.99 12.75
CA ILE A 211 -42.91 9.98 13.15
C ILE A 211 -43.18 8.79 14.06
N GLN A 212 -42.73 7.58 13.68
CA GLN A 212 -42.94 6.37 14.46
C GLN A 212 -42.13 6.40 15.77
N ALA A 213 -40.91 6.95 15.77
CA ALA A 213 -40.02 7.07 16.92
C ALA A 213 -40.62 7.88 18.09
N ALA A 214 -41.41 8.91 17.79
CA ALA A 214 -42.06 9.74 18.81
C ALA A 214 -43.28 9.07 19.46
N ARG A 215 -43.85 8.04 18.83
CA ARG A 215 -45.15 7.50 19.21
C ARG A 215 -45.14 6.66 20.47
N PRO A 216 -44.15 5.79 20.75
CA PRO A 216 -44.15 5.02 21.98
C PRO A 216 -44.21 5.90 23.24
N ILE A 217 -43.45 6.99 23.27
CA ILE A 217 -43.46 7.93 24.39
C ILE A 217 -44.82 8.63 24.48
N ALA A 218 -45.33 9.17 23.37
CA ALA A 218 -46.65 9.82 23.35
C ALA A 218 -47.77 8.86 23.79
N PHE A 219 -47.70 7.60 23.36
CA PHE A 219 -48.60 6.53 23.80
C PHE A 219 -48.52 6.32 25.31
N LEU A 220 -47.32 6.23 25.89
CA LEU A 220 -47.15 6.05 27.33
C LEU A 220 -47.71 7.25 28.13
N GLU A 221 -47.57 8.47 27.61
CA GLU A 221 -48.16 9.67 28.21
C GLU A 221 -49.69 9.66 28.13
N GLU A 222 -50.26 9.36 26.96
CA GLU A 222 -51.70 9.22 26.76
C GLU A 222 -52.28 8.08 27.62
N PHE A 223 -51.57 6.96 27.72
CA PHE A 223 -51.95 5.82 28.55
C PHE A 223 -52.03 6.18 30.03
N LYS A 224 -51.08 6.98 30.55
CA LYS A 224 -51.11 7.45 31.95
C LYS A 224 -52.33 8.34 32.25
N LEU A 225 -52.83 9.08 31.27
CA LEU A 225 -53.99 9.96 31.42
C LEU A 225 -55.32 9.22 31.33
N LEU A 226 -55.35 8.05 30.68
CA LEU A 226 -56.55 7.24 30.56
C LEU A 226 -56.84 6.47 31.85
N LYS A 227 -58.12 6.43 32.26
CA LYS A 227 -58.53 5.54 33.37
C LYS A 227 -58.37 4.07 32.92
N GLN A 228 -57.45 3.37 33.56
CA GLN A 228 -56.96 2.03 33.20
C GLN A 228 -58.05 0.94 33.23
N ASP A 229 -59.15 1.17 33.93
CA ASP A 229 -60.30 0.27 34.09
C ASP A 229 -61.12 0.06 32.80
N ARG A 230 -60.79 0.74 31.70
CA ARG A 230 -61.55 0.69 30.44
C ARG A 230 -60.76 0.24 29.22
N LEU A 231 -59.49 -0.10 29.43
CA LEU A 231 -58.58 -0.49 28.37
C LEU A 231 -58.48 -2.01 28.33
N VAL A 232 -58.78 -2.56 27.16
CA VAL A 232 -58.67 -3.98 26.87
C VAL A 232 -57.60 -4.12 25.78
N SER A 233 -56.60 -4.96 26.01
CA SER A 233 -55.63 -5.32 24.98
C SER A 233 -55.63 -6.83 24.75
N GLY A 234 -55.48 -7.23 23.49
CA GLY A 234 -55.48 -8.63 23.09
C GLY A 234 -54.11 -9.27 23.31
N ARG A 235 -53.82 -9.76 24.53
CA ARG A 235 -52.72 -10.69 24.91
C ARG A 235 -51.26 -10.18 24.97
N SER A 236 -50.52 -10.91 25.83
CA SER A 236 -49.07 -11.00 26.05
C SER A 236 -48.18 -11.35 24.83
N GLN A 237 -48.75 -11.43 23.63
CA GLN A 237 -48.03 -11.83 22.41
C GLN A 237 -47.24 -10.69 21.77
N TYR A 238 -46.99 -9.56 22.45
CA TYR A 238 -46.30 -8.42 21.83
C TYR A 238 -44.94 -8.11 22.43
N ASN A 239 -44.56 -8.79 23.53
CA ASN A 239 -43.21 -8.66 24.09
C ASN A 239 -42.13 -9.04 23.06
N TRP A 240 -42.36 -10.09 22.26
CA TRP A 240 -41.40 -10.48 21.22
C TRP A 240 -41.30 -9.44 20.10
N TYR A 241 -42.38 -8.72 19.77
CA TYR A 241 -42.36 -7.66 18.76
C TYR A 241 -41.57 -6.44 19.24
N PHE A 242 -41.90 -5.91 20.43
CA PHE A 242 -41.18 -4.78 21.00
C PHE A 242 -39.71 -5.13 21.29
N ALA A 243 -39.44 -6.37 21.72
CA ALA A 243 -38.07 -6.87 21.88
C ALA A 243 -37.33 -6.93 20.54
N GLY A 244 -37.99 -7.39 19.46
CA GLY A 244 -37.42 -7.40 18.12
C GLY A 244 -37.11 -6.00 17.60
N LEU A 245 -38.01 -5.03 17.81
CA LEU A 245 -37.76 -3.62 17.47
C LEU A 245 -36.60 -3.05 18.28
N SER A 246 -36.54 -3.35 19.59
CA SER A 246 -35.44 -2.91 20.46
C SER A 246 -34.10 -3.47 19.98
N GLU A 247 -34.03 -4.78 19.70
CA GLU A 247 -32.83 -5.44 19.18
C GLU A 247 -32.40 -4.85 17.82
N GLN A 248 -33.35 -4.43 16.98
CA GLN A 248 -33.03 -3.79 15.71
C GLN A 248 -32.49 -2.37 15.90
N VAL A 249 -33.02 -1.60 16.85
CA VAL A 249 -32.50 -0.28 17.20
C VAL A 249 -31.10 -0.38 17.80
N ASP A 250 -30.84 -1.39 18.63
CA ASP A 250 -29.51 -1.66 19.19
C ASP A 250 -28.50 -2.00 18.09
N ARG A 251 -28.89 -2.85 17.13
CA ARG A 251 -28.06 -3.14 15.94
C ARG A 251 -27.73 -1.91 15.11
N ILE A 252 -28.66 -0.95 15.03
CA ILE A 252 -28.41 0.35 14.37
C ILE A 252 -27.40 1.18 15.19
N TRP A 253 -27.52 1.17 16.53
CA TRP A 253 -26.60 1.88 17.41
C TRP A 253 -25.18 1.31 17.41
N ASP A 254 -25.03 0.00 17.28
CA ASP A 254 -23.72 -0.66 17.15
C ASP A 254 -22.92 -0.18 15.92
N LEU A 255 -23.59 0.39 14.92
CA LEU A 255 -22.93 0.99 13.76
C LEU A 255 -22.47 2.43 13.97
N HIS A 256 -22.93 3.12 15.03
CA HIS A 256 -22.70 4.55 15.23
C HIS A 256 -21.23 4.96 15.09
N ASP A 257 -20.31 4.24 15.71
CA ASP A 257 -18.89 4.60 15.72
C ASP A 257 -18.21 4.40 14.36
N ARG A 258 -18.79 3.56 13.51
CA ARG A 258 -18.26 3.22 12.17
C ARG A 258 -18.84 4.11 11.07
N LEU A 259 -19.82 4.95 11.40
CA LEU A 259 -20.45 5.85 10.46
C LEU A 259 -19.64 7.14 10.27
N ALA A 260 -19.77 7.71 9.08
CA ALA A 260 -19.34 9.07 8.81
C ALA A 260 -20.14 10.09 9.65
N ASP A 261 -19.57 11.27 9.89
CA ASP A 261 -20.14 12.25 10.81
C ASP A 261 -21.53 12.75 10.39
N ASP A 262 -21.78 12.87 9.08
CA ASP A 262 -23.09 13.21 8.53
C ASP A 262 -24.15 12.13 8.83
N GLN A 263 -23.75 10.85 8.79
CA GLN A 263 -24.65 9.73 9.12
C GLN A 263 -24.87 9.60 10.63
N LYS A 264 -23.88 9.94 11.47
CA LYS A 264 -24.07 10.06 12.92
C LYS A 264 -25.07 11.17 13.26
N GLU A 265 -24.96 12.32 12.60
CA GLU A 265 -25.91 13.42 12.76
C GLU A 265 -27.31 13.02 12.28
N ARG A 266 -27.41 12.31 11.15
CA ARG A 266 -28.67 11.72 10.67
C ARG A 266 -29.31 10.81 11.73
N LEU A 267 -28.54 9.88 12.33
CA LEU A 267 -29.04 9.01 13.40
C LEU A 267 -29.57 9.78 14.61
N ARG A 268 -28.82 10.79 15.09
CA ARG A 268 -29.28 11.66 16.19
C ARG A 268 -30.59 12.36 15.84
N ASN A 269 -30.70 12.83 14.60
CA ASN A 269 -31.90 13.50 14.11
C ASN A 269 -33.11 12.56 13.99
N LEU A 270 -32.91 11.25 13.82
CA LEU A 270 -33.97 10.24 13.83
C LEU A 270 -34.55 9.99 15.23
N ARG A 271 -33.86 10.45 16.30
CA ARG A 271 -34.28 10.29 17.70
C ARG A 271 -34.50 8.82 18.11
N LEU A 272 -33.67 7.91 17.60
CA LEU A 272 -33.74 6.49 17.93
C LEU A 272 -33.50 6.21 19.42
N GLU A 273 -32.79 7.08 20.14
CA GLU A 273 -32.60 6.97 21.60
C GLU A 273 -33.95 7.08 22.34
N LEU A 274 -34.78 8.05 21.93
CA LEU A 274 -36.13 8.22 22.49
C LEU A 274 -37.02 7.04 22.13
N PHE A 275 -36.88 6.53 20.90
CA PHE A 275 -37.61 5.37 20.46
C PHE A 275 -37.26 4.13 21.29
N SER A 276 -35.97 3.82 21.45
CA SER A 276 -35.47 2.72 22.29
C SER A 276 -35.94 2.87 23.74
N SER A 277 -35.80 4.06 24.33
CA SER A 277 -36.28 4.32 25.70
C SER A 277 -37.79 4.07 25.85
N GLY A 278 -38.58 4.45 24.84
CA GLY A 278 -40.02 4.19 24.80
C GLY A 278 -40.35 2.70 24.72
N LEU A 279 -39.62 1.94 23.90
CA LEU A 279 -39.76 0.48 23.80
C LEU A 279 -39.39 -0.21 25.11
N GLU A 280 -38.28 0.19 25.73
CA GLU A 280 -37.80 -0.38 26.99
C GLU A 280 -38.79 -0.11 28.14
N LEU A 281 -39.38 1.09 28.20
CA LEU A 281 -40.46 1.40 29.15
C LEU A 281 -41.71 0.54 28.93
N MET A 282 -42.05 0.22 27.67
CA MET A 282 -43.16 -0.69 27.37
C MET A 282 -42.85 -2.14 27.77
N LEU A 283 -41.63 -2.61 27.50
CA LEU A 283 -41.19 -3.96 27.84
C LEU A 283 -41.05 -4.19 29.34
N SER A 284 -40.58 -3.17 30.08
CA SER A 284 -40.36 -3.26 31.54
C SER A 284 -41.64 -3.08 32.36
N ASN A 285 -42.70 -2.49 31.79
CA ASN A 285 -43.95 -2.24 32.51
C ASN A 285 -44.91 -3.43 32.43
N GLU A 286 -44.57 -4.52 33.10
CA GLU A 286 -45.36 -5.76 33.14
C GLU A 286 -46.81 -5.53 33.61
N GLU A 287 -47.01 -4.61 34.56
CA GLU A 287 -48.34 -4.24 35.04
C GLU A 287 -49.26 -3.72 33.94
N LEU A 288 -48.70 -3.01 32.96
CA LEU A 288 -49.44 -2.43 31.85
C LEU A 288 -50.12 -3.53 31.02
N TRP A 289 -49.40 -4.64 30.81
CA TRP A 289 -49.88 -5.80 30.07
C TRP A 289 -50.84 -6.67 30.90
N ILE A 290 -50.49 -6.95 32.17
CA ILE A 290 -51.32 -7.78 33.07
C ILE A 290 -52.70 -7.14 33.29
N LYS A 291 -52.76 -5.82 33.51
CA LYS A 291 -54.04 -5.11 33.73
C LYS A 291 -54.92 -5.15 32.49
N ALA A 292 -54.32 -5.04 31.30
CA ALA A 292 -55.04 -5.09 30.03
C ALA A 292 -55.67 -6.45 29.76
N GLU A 293 -54.94 -7.54 30.07
CA GLU A 293 -55.39 -8.92 29.90
C GLU A 293 -56.54 -9.25 30.85
N LYS A 294 -56.44 -8.87 32.13
CA LYS A 294 -57.55 -9.06 33.10
C LYS A 294 -58.83 -8.34 32.70
N ASN A 295 -58.72 -7.17 32.06
CA ASN A 295 -59.89 -6.44 31.56
C ASN A 295 -60.54 -7.11 30.34
N LEU A 296 -59.77 -7.89 29.55
CA LEU A 296 -60.28 -8.70 28.45
C LEU A 296 -61.06 -9.92 28.97
N GLU A 297 -60.49 -10.64 29.93
CA GLU A 297 -61.17 -11.80 30.55
C GLU A 297 -62.48 -11.42 31.23
N ALA A 298 -62.56 -10.23 31.85
CA ALA A 298 -63.79 -9.72 32.46
C ALA A 298 -64.84 -9.21 31.44
N ALA A 299 -64.46 -9.12 30.16
CA ALA A 299 -65.32 -8.65 29.08
C ALA A 299 -65.94 -9.78 28.25
N GLU A 300 -65.32 -10.96 28.22
CA GLU A 300 -65.82 -12.20 27.59
C GLU A 300 -66.84 -12.92 28.49
#